data_AF-A0ABC9HIY5-F1
#
_entry.id   AF-A0ABC9HIY5-F1
#
_cell.length_a   1.000
_cell.length_b   1.000
_cell.length_c   1.000
_cell.angle_alpha   90.00
_cell.angle_beta   90.00
_cell.angle_gamma   90.00
#
_symmetry.space_group_name_H-M   'P 1'
#
loop_
_entity.id
_entity.type
_entity.pdbx_description
1 polymer ?
#
loop_
_entity_poly.entity_id
_entity_poly.type
_entity_poly.pdbx_seq_one_letter_code
_entity_poly.pdbx_strand_id
1 'polypeptide(L)'
;MWIHRQKLLEDSLSIQKLFHEAKQLDAMMGRQEGRLIDKDLLQHASTGQLQTFLDQQTQMIEAVESYRRSVESVCELGRKLIRGQVAGMGRIEQKVYSLKQRYANLCVMVHDRKCLLFEWITFRDMLQKIDT
;
A
#
# COMPACT_ATOMS: atom_id res chain seq x y z
N MET A 1 26.22 -23.64 25.46
CA MET A 1 24.84 -23.21 25.85
C MET A 1 24.57 -21.73 25.57
N TRP A 2 25.49 -20.81 25.88
CA TRP A 2 25.27 -19.35 25.70
C TRP A 2 25.01 -18.92 24.24
N ILE A 3 25.80 -19.42 23.28
CA ILE A 3 25.66 -19.10 21.85
C ILE A 3 24.27 -19.48 21.29
N HIS A 4 23.74 -20.64 21.72
CA HIS A 4 22.42 -21.09 21.30
C HIS A 4 21.31 -20.19 21.85
N ARG A 5 21.43 -19.77 23.12
CA ARG A 5 20.48 -18.85 23.74
C ARG A 5 20.54 -17.46 23.10
N GLN A 6 21.73 -16.96 22.77
CA GLN A 6 21.89 -15.69 22.08
C GLN A 6 21.18 -15.71 20.72
N LYS A 7 21.44 -16.74 19.89
CA LYS A 7 20.79 -16.88 18.59
C LYS A 7 19.26 -16.89 18.69
N LEU A 8 18.70 -17.66 19.64
CA LEU A 8 17.25 -17.71 19.86
C LEU A 8 16.66 -16.33 20.21
N LEU A 9 17.37 -15.52 21.00
CA LEU A 9 16.93 -14.17 21.35
C LEU A 9 17.01 -13.20 20.17
N GLU A 10 18.08 -13.28 19.37
CA GLU A 10 18.25 -12.49 18.15
C GLU A 10 17.15 -12.79 17.11
N ASP A 11 16.86 -14.09 16.93
CA ASP A 11 15.79 -14.58 16.08
C ASP A 11 14.41 -14.08 16.57
N SER A 12 14.14 -14.19 17.88
CA SER A 12 12.89 -13.70 18.49
C SER A 12 12.71 -12.19 18.34
N LEU A 13 13.77 -11.40 18.55
CA LEU A 13 13.73 -9.96 18.37
C LEU A 13 13.44 -9.58 16.92
N SER A 14 14.07 -10.29 15.97
CA SER A 14 13.89 -10.07 14.54
C SER A 14 12.46 -10.39 14.10
N ILE A 15 11.86 -11.46 14.64
CA ILE A 15 10.45 -11.80 14.42
C ILE A 15 9.54 -10.68 14.94
N GLN A 16 9.78 -10.19 16.16
CA GLN A 16 8.96 -9.13 16.74
C GLN A 16 9.04 -7.84 15.92
N LYS A 17 10.24 -7.44 15.47
CA LYS A 17 10.41 -6.29 14.56
C LYS A 17 9.62 -6.46 13.28
N LEU A 18 9.71 -7.62 12.63
CA LEU A 18 8.97 -7.91 11.40
C LEU A 18 7.46 -7.71 11.59
N PHE A 19 6.87 -8.32 12.62
CA PHE A 19 5.43 -8.22 12.85
C PHE A 19 4.99 -6.83 13.26
N HIS A 20 5.83 -6.09 13.99
CA HIS A 20 5.56 -4.70 14.36
C HIS A 20 5.53 -3.79 13.13
N GLU A 21 6.59 -3.83 12.31
CA GLU A 21 6.70 -3.03 11.08
C GLU A 21 5.61 -3.40 10.07
N ALA A 22 5.32 -4.69 9.88
CA ALA A 22 4.25 -5.14 9.01
C ALA A 22 2.88 -4.61 9.48
N LYS A 23 2.62 -4.59 10.79
CA LYS A 23 1.37 -4.04 11.35
C LYS A 23 1.26 -2.52 11.12
N GLN A 24 2.36 -1.79 11.25
CA GLN A 24 2.38 -0.35 10.95
C GLN A 24 2.06 -0.10 9.47
N LEU A 25 2.68 -0.86 8.57
CA LEU A 25 2.41 -0.77 7.13
C LEU A 25 0.96 -1.10 6.80
N ASP A 26 0.38 -2.13 7.40
CA ASP A 26 -1.05 -2.44 7.23
C ASP A 26 -1.96 -1.28 7.65
N ALA A 27 -1.64 -0.61 8.76
CA ALA A 27 -2.40 0.54 9.20
C ALA A 27 -2.24 1.74 8.26
N MET A 28 -1.03 1.96 7.73
CA MET A 28 -0.77 3.00 6.74
C MET A 28 -1.53 2.74 5.44
N MET A 29 -1.45 1.52 4.90
CA MET A 29 -2.18 1.11 3.70
C MET A 29 -3.70 1.20 3.91
N GLY A 30 -4.22 0.71 5.05
CA GLY A 30 -5.64 0.81 5.37
C GLY A 30 -6.17 2.25 5.44
N ARG A 31 -5.35 3.19 5.92
CA ARG A 31 -5.69 4.63 5.89
C ARG A 31 -5.79 5.18 4.48
N GLN A 32 -4.92 4.73 3.57
CA GLN A 32 -5.00 5.15 2.18
C GLN A 32 -6.21 4.49 1.51
N GLU A 33 -6.42 3.19 1.69
CA GLU A 33 -7.61 2.47 1.16
C GLU A 33 -8.92 3.16 1.54
N GLY A 34 -9.07 3.61 2.79
CA GLY A 34 -10.26 4.35 3.24
C GLY A 34 -10.42 5.77 2.66
N ARG A 35 -9.35 6.34 2.07
CA ARG A 35 -9.38 7.64 1.39
C ARG A 35 -9.65 7.51 -0.12
N LEU A 36 -9.65 6.30 -0.68
CA LEU A 36 -9.99 6.11 -2.08
C LEU A 36 -11.42 6.58 -2.32
N ILE A 37 -11.55 7.48 -3.29
CA ILE A 37 -12.83 8.05 -3.68
C ILE A 37 -13.70 6.93 -4.27
N ASP A 38 -15.01 6.97 -4.06
CA ASP A 38 -15.93 6.01 -4.69
C ASP A 38 -16.06 6.27 -6.20
N LYS A 39 -16.17 5.22 -7.03
CA LYS A 39 -16.32 5.37 -8.49
C LYS A 39 -17.62 6.08 -8.84
N ASP A 40 -18.70 5.78 -8.11
CA ASP A 40 -20.03 6.32 -8.37
C ASP A 40 -20.09 7.84 -8.12
N LEU A 41 -19.29 8.33 -7.17
CA LEU A 41 -19.16 9.76 -6.90
C LEU A 41 -18.51 10.53 -8.05
N LEU A 42 -17.69 9.88 -8.88
CA LEU A 42 -16.99 10.55 -9.99
C LEU A 42 -17.95 10.94 -11.13
N GLN A 43 -18.97 10.12 -11.38
CA GLN A 43 -19.93 10.36 -12.46
C GLN A 43 -20.73 11.65 -12.27
N HIS A 44 -21.01 12.01 -11.01
CA HIS A 44 -21.83 13.16 -10.65
C HIS A 44 -21.00 14.39 -10.21
N ALA A 45 -19.68 14.26 -10.05
CA ALA A 45 -18.80 15.32 -9.54
C ALA A 45 -18.61 16.47 -10.53
N SER A 46 -18.62 17.72 -10.06
CA SER A 46 -18.29 18.94 -10.83
C SER A 46 -16.87 18.91 -11.40
N THR A 47 -16.57 19.68 -12.47
CA THR A 47 -15.20 19.76 -13.02
C THR A 47 -14.19 20.23 -11.96
N GLY A 48 -14.58 21.20 -11.12
CA GLY A 48 -13.75 21.63 -9.98
C GLY A 48 -13.56 20.57 -8.90
N GLN A 49 -14.58 19.75 -8.64
CA GLN A 49 -14.46 18.61 -7.72
C GLN A 49 -13.53 17.53 -8.28
N LEU A 50 -13.62 17.22 -9.58
CA LEU A 50 -12.74 16.26 -10.24
C LEU A 50 -11.28 16.69 -10.18
N GLN A 51 -10.98 17.98 -10.36
CA GLN A 51 -9.61 18.49 -10.20
C GLN A 51 -9.11 18.34 -8.76
N THR A 52 -9.95 18.65 -7.77
CA THR A 52 -9.62 18.46 -6.34
C THR A 52 -9.33 16.99 -6.03
N PHE A 53 -10.13 16.08 -6.59
CA PHE A 53 -9.93 14.64 -6.46
C PHE A 53 -8.65 14.16 -7.12
N LEU A 54 -8.28 14.72 -8.28
CA LEU A 54 -7.02 14.40 -8.96
C LEU A 54 -5.80 14.81 -8.13
N ASP A 55 -5.85 15.98 -7.50
CA ASP A 55 -4.78 16.45 -6.62
C ASP A 55 -4.63 15.54 -5.40
N GLN A 56 -5.75 15.19 -4.76
CA GLN A 56 -5.78 14.23 -3.65
C GLN A 56 -5.24 12.86 -4.05
N GLN A 57 -5.61 12.37 -5.24
CA GLN A 57 -5.16 11.10 -5.77
C GLN A 57 -3.65 11.10 -6.06
N THR A 58 -3.11 12.23 -6.52
CA THR A 58 -1.66 12.38 -6.76
C THR A 58 -0.89 12.35 -5.44
N GLN A 59 -1.35 13.06 -4.40
CA GLN A 59 -0.77 12.98 -3.05
C GLN A 59 -0.85 11.55 -2.48
N MET A 60 -1.93 10.82 -2.77
CA MET A 60 -2.08 9.44 -2.35
C MET A 60 -1.06 8.52 -3.03
N ILE A 61 -0.80 8.69 -4.33
CA ILE A 61 0.23 7.94 -5.06
C ILE A 61 1.60 8.18 -4.42
N GLU A 62 1.98 9.44 -4.19
CA GLU A 62 3.26 9.78 -3.54
C GLU A 62 3.38 9.13 -2.16
N ALA A 63 2.30 9.15 -1.38
CA ALA A 63 2.26 8.49 -0.08
C ALA A 63 2.45 6.97 -0.20
N VAL A 64 1.76 6.30 -1.13
CA VAL A 64 1.89 4.85 -1.33
C VAL A 64 3.29 4.49 -1.86
N GLU A 65 3.85 5.27 -2.78
CA GLU A 65 5.22 5.07 -3.26
C GLU A 65 6.26 5.21 -2.14
N SER A 66 6.02 6.13 -1.18
CA SER A 66 6.91 6.28 -0.02
C SER A 66 7.01 5.02 0.85
N TYR A 67 5.98 4.15 0.83
CA TYR A 67 5.97 2.91 1.63
C TYR A 67 6.84 1.81 1.02
N ARG A 68 7.24 1.94 -0.25
CA ARG A 68 7.95 0.91 -1.01
C ARG A 68 9.16 0.36 -0.27
N ARG A 69 10.05 1.24 0.21
CA ARG A 69 11.29 0.85 0.90
C ARG A 69 11.00 0.08 2.18
N SER A 70 9.99 0.50 2.94
CA SER A 70 9.59 -0.17 4.18
C SER A 70 8.99 -1.55 3.90
N VAL A 71 8.15 -1.68 2.85
CA VAL A 71 7.61 -2.98 2.42
C VAL A 71 8.74 -3.92 1.97
N GLU A 72 9.68 -3.42 1.16
CA GLU A 72 10.86 -4.17 0.72
C GLU A 72 11.71 -4.64 1.91
N SER A 73 11.97 -3.77 2.89
CA SER A 73 12.69 -4.10 4.13
C SER A 73 12.02 -5.23 4.92
N VAL A 74 10.70 -5.14 5.15
CA VAL A 74 9.94 -6.21 5.84
C VAL A 74 10.00 -7.53 5.07
N CYS A 75 9.90 -7.47 3.74
CA CYS A 75 10.01 -8.65 2.90
C CYS A 75 11.42 -9.27 2.95
N GLU A 76 12.47 -8.46 2.98
CA GLU A 76 13.86 -8.91 3.12
C GLU A 76 14.11 -9.57 4.47
N LEU A 77 13.67 -8.94 5.55
CA LEU A 77 13.77 -9.50 6.90
C LEU A 77 13.04 -10.84 6.99
N GLY A 78 11.83 -10.93 6.43
CA GLY A 78 11.06 -12.16 6.36
C GLY A 78 11.78 -13.27 5.59
N ARG A 79 12.38 -12.96 4.43
CA ARG A 79 13.18 -13.93 3.67
C ARG A 79 14.39 -14.42 4.47
N LYS A 80 15.06 -13.54 5.22
CA LYS A 80 16.20 -13.92 6.08
C LYS A 80 15.75 -14.89 7.18
N LEU A 81 14.64 -14.60 7.86
CA LEU A 81 14.09 -15.46 8.93
C LEU A 81 13.61 -16.82 8.41
N ILE A 82 12.99 -16.86 7.23
CA ILE A 82 12.56 -18.11 6.60
C ILE A 82 13.76 -18.98 6.23
N ARG A 83 14.80 -18.38 5.63
CA ARG A 83 16.06 -19.09 5.31
C ARG A 83 16.78 -19.60 6.56
N GLY A 84 16.69 -18.87 7.66
CA GLY A 84 17.21 -19.28 8.96
C GLY A 84 16.44 -20.42 9.63
N GLN A 85 15.33 -20.88 9.02
CA GLN A 85 14.42 -21.91 9.56
C GLN A 85 13.96 -21.59 10.99
N VAL A 86 13.71 -20.30 11.26
CA VAL A 86 13.28 -19.85 12.58
C VAL A 86 11.88 -20.37 12.88
N ALA A 87 11.60 -20.65 14.16
CA ALA A 87 10.28 -21.08 14.61
C ALA A 87 9.17 -20.13 14.13
N GLY A 88 8.07 -20.70 13.63
CA GLY A 88 6.94 -19.93 13.11
C GLY A 88 7.13 -19.37 11.70
N MET A 89 8.11 -19.87 10.93
CA MET A 89 8.36 -19.46 9.53
C MET A 89 7.11 -19.44 8.64
N GLY A 90 6.17 -20.38 8.79
CA GLY A 90 4.93 -20.38 8.00
C GLY A 90 4.05 -19.14 8.24
N ARG A 91 3.98 -18.66 9.50
CA ARG A 91 3.27 -17.41 9.84
C ARG A 91 3.98 -16.19 9.26
N ILE A 92 5.32 -16.20 9.26
CA ILE A 92 6.14 -15.13 8.68
C ILE A 92 5.91 -15.07 7.17
N GLU A 93 5.95 -16.22 6.49
CA GLU A 93 5.74 -16.33 5.06
C GLU A 93 4.36 -15.81 4.65
N GLN A 94 3.30 -16.26 5.32
CA GLN A 94 1.94 -15.76 5.09
C GLN A 94 1.84 -14.25 5.32
N LYS A 95 2.50 -13.73 6.36
CA LYS A 95 2.45 -12.29 6.67
C LYS A 95 3.16 -11.45 5.62
N VAL A 96 4.34 -11.87 5.19
CA VAL A 96 5.11 -11.17 4.15
C VAL A 96 4.39 -11.24 2.81
N TYR A 97 3.84 -12.40 2.46
CA TYR A 97 3.06 -12.57 1.24
C TYR A 97 1.83 -11.66 1.22
N SER A 98 1.01 -11.70 2.27
CA SER A 98 -0.19 -10.87 2.37
C SER A 98 0.12 -9.37 2.34
N LEU A 99 1.16 -8.92 3.05
CA LEU A 99 1.61 -7.53 3.04
C LEU A 99 2.02 -7.09 1.63
N LYS A 100 2.81 -7.91 0.94
CA LYS A 100 3.28 -7.62 -0.42
C LYS A 100 2.14 -7.55 -1.42
N GLN A 101 1.19 -8.49 -1.35
CA GLN A 101 0.01 -8.51 -2.22
C GLN A 101 -0.87 -7.27 -1.98
N ARG A 102 -1.13 -6.94 -0.71
CA ARG A 102 -1.92 -5.76 -0.35
C ARG A 102 -1.28 -4.47 -0.89
N TYR A 103 0.03 -4.33 -0.73
CA TYR A 103 0.77 -3.18 -1.26
C TYR A 103 0.66 -3.08 -2.78
N ALA A 104 0.90 -4.19 -3.50
CA ALA A 104 0.79 -4.23 -4.96
C ALA A 104 -0.62 -3.87 -5.44
N ASN A 105 -1.65 -4.42 -4.80
CA ASN A 105 -3.04 -4.11 -5.12
C ASN A 105 -3.36 -2.64 -4.87
N LEU A 106 -2.91 -2.08 -3.75
CA LEU A 106 -3.09 -0.67 -3.45
C LEU A 106 -2.44 0.22 -4.51
N CYS A 107 -1.21 -0.08 -4.93
CA CYS A 107 -0.54 0.63 -6.02
C CYS A 107 -1.37 0.63 -7.31
N VAL A 108 -1.89 -0.54 -7.71
CA VAL A 108 -2.75 -0.64 -8.90
C VAL A 108 -4.01 0.21 -8.73
N MET A 109 -4.71 0.07 -7.60
CA MET A 109 -5.94 0.81 -7.33
C MET A 109 -5.75 2.33 -7.36
N VAL A 110 -4.63 2.85 -6.83
CA VAL A 110 -4.38 4.30 -6.85
C VAL A 110 -4.06 4.84 -8.23
N HIS A 111 -3.36 4.06 -9.06
CA HIS A 111 -3.07 4.45 -10.43
C HIS A 111 -4.31 4.35 -11.32
N ASP A 112 -5.07 3.25 -11.22
CA ASP A 112 -6.33 3.07 -11.94
C ASP A 112 -7.31 4.20 -11.62
N ARG A 113 -7.39 4.61 -10.35
CA ARG A 113 -8.25 5.73 -9.94
C ARG A 113 -7.83 7.04 -10.59
N LYS A 114 -6.53 7.30 -10.71
CA LYS A 114 -6.01 8.49 -11.38
C LYS A 114 -6.35 8.49 -12.87
N CYS A 115 -6.20 7.35 -13.54
CA CYS A 115 -6.61 7.20 -14.95
C CYS A 115 -8.11 7.50 -15.13
N LEU A 116 -8.97 6.91 -14.30
CA LEU A 116 -10.41 7.18 -14.34
C LEU A 116 -10.73 8.66 -14.12
N LEU A 117 -10.06 9.33 -13.17
CA LEU A 117 -10.25 10.76 -12.94
C LEU A 117 -9.88 11.59 -14.17
N PHE A 118 -8.79 11.26 -14.86
CA PHE A 118 -8.42 11.94 -16.10
C PHE A 118 -9.44 11.72 -17.22
N GLU A 119 -9.97 10.51 -17.37
CA GLU A 119 -11.02 10.21 -18.35
C GLU A 119 -12.27 11.05 -18.08
N TRP A 120 -12.71 11.12 -16.83
CA TRP A 120 -13.87 11.93 -16.43
C TRP A 120 -13.66 13.42 -16.66
N ILE A 121 -12.49 13.97 -16.30
CA ILE A 121 -12.17 15.38 -16.55
C ILE A 121 -12.23 15.66 -18.07
N THR A 122 -11.56 14.83 -18.86
CA THR A 122 -11.52 14.99 -20.32
C THR A 122 -12.92 14.92 -20.92
N PHE A 123 -13.75 13.97 -20.48
CA PHE A 123 -15.13 13.83 -20.94
C PHE A 123 -15.97 15.08 -20.63
N ARG A 124 -15.82 15.64 -19.42
CA ARG A 124 -16.54 16.86 -19.00
C ARG A 124 -16.12 18.08 -19.83
N ASP A 125 -14.83 18.23 -20.07
CA ASP A 125 -14.29 19.31 -20.89
C ASP A 125 -14.80 19.22 -22.34
N MET A 126 -14.96 18.00 -22.88
CA MET A 126 -15.57 17.78 -24.19
C MET A 126 -17.05 18.18 -24.21
N LEU A 127 -17.83 17.78 -23.21
CA LEU A 127 -19.25 18.16 -23.12
C LEU A 127 -19.43 19.68 -23.04
N GLN A 128 -18.62 20.35 -22.21
CA GLN A 128 -18.68 21.82 -22.07
C GLN A 128 -18.38 22.55 -23.39
N LYS A 129 -17.50 22.02 -24.24
CA LYS A 129 -17.20 22.59 -25.56
C LYS A 129 -18.29 22.37 -26.60
N ILE A 130 -19.16 21.38 -26.41
CA ILE A 130 -20.30 21.09 -27.30
C ILE A 130 -21.50 21.97 -26.94
N ASP A 131 -21.64 22.31 -25.65
CA ASP A 131 -22.72 23.16 -25.14
C ASP A 131 -22.48 24.67 -25.38
N THR A 132 -21.28 25.08 -25.81
CA THR A 132 -20.89 26.45 -26.20
C THR A 132 -20.86 26.66 -27.70
#